data_AF-A0A0B7NES7-F1
#
_entry.id   AF-A0A0B7NES7-F1
#
_cell.length_a   1.000
_cell.length_b   1.000
_cell.length_c   1.000
_cell.angle_alpha   90.00
_cell.angle_beta   90.00
_cell.angle_gamma   90.00
#
_symmetry.space_group_name_H-M   'P 1'
#
loop_
_entity.id
_entity.type
_entity.pdbx_description
1 polymer ?
#
loop_
_entity_poly.entity_id
_entity_poly.type
_entity_poly.pdbx_seq_one_letter_code
_entity_poly.pdbx_strand_id
1 'polypeptide(L)'
;MEQYRSMWKESVEEPNKPSSNNACYNTVDCHAPKNPNKIAIIREGDEPADVRHIIYGKLLRDVCRINPLPGCTPTKAGPATHPFFGIQPVLLDPASDTKIDKADETGVLAIKSPWPPTARSIYQNHSRFIDTYVKGLSWQLFHRLKPHANVSDGLDRDLVLTVRKIIGPFATPKRIHIVREHPKTCSSEIVRRILRKIINGEHNQLGDTSTLADLSVFPSIVS
;
A
#
# COMPACT_ATOMS: atom_id res chain seq x y z
N MET A 1 20.49 4.43 -16.43
CA MET A 1 20.19 3.11 -17.03
C MET A 1 21.47 2.28 -17.23
N GLU A 2 22.57 2.85 -17.71
CA GLU A 2 23.86 2.13 -17.86
C GLU A 2 24.48 1.70 -16.52
N GLN A 3 24.38 2.53 -15.48
CA GLN A 3 24.85 2.19 -14.14
C GLN A 3 24.14 0.94 -13.58
N TYR A 4 22.83 0.81 -13.80
CA TYR A 4 22.05 -0.36 -13.41
C TYR A 4 22.39 -1.62 -14.22
N ARG A 5 22.72 -1.49 -15.52
CA ARG A 5 23.16 -2.63 -16.36
C ARG A 5 24.55 -3.13 -15.97
N SER A 6 25.46 -2.23 -15.63
CA SER A 6 26.79 -2.60 -15.14
C SER A 6 26.71 -3.31 -13.78
N MET A 7 25.84 -2.83 -12.89
CA MET A 7 25.59 -3.47 -11.58
C MET A 7 24.98 -4.86 -11.69
N TRP A 8 24.14 -5.09 -12.70
CA TRP A 8 23.54 -6.41 -12.93
C TRP A 8 24.59 -7.43 -13.38
N LYS A 9 25.57 -7.00 -14.20
CA LYS A 9 26.72 -7.84 -14.56
C LYS A 9 27.60 -8.17 -13.35
N GLU A 10 27.90 -7.18 -12.51
CA GLU A 10 28.73 -7.37 -11.31
C GLU A 10 28.07 -8.30 -10.28
N SER A 11 26.74 -8.23 -10.13
CA SER A 11 25.98 -9.12 -9.24
C SER A 11 25.83 -10.55 -9.76
N VAL A 12 26.03 -10.78 -11.06
CA VAL A 12 26.01 -12.11 -11.69
C VAL A 12 27.40 -12.77 -11.62
N GLU A 13 28.47 -11.98 -11.67
CA GLU A 13 29.86 -12.47 -11.64
C GLU A 13 30.38 -12.75 -10.22
N GLU A 14 29.91 -12.04 -9.18
CA GLU A 14 30.33 -12.24 -7.79
C GLU A 14 29.13 -12.46 -6.82
N PRO A 15 28.50 -13.66 -6.81
CA PRO A 15 27.26 -13.92 -6.07
C PRO A 15 27.36 -13.82 -4.54
N ASN A 16 28.59 -13.84 -3.99
CA ASN A 16 28.84 -13.75 -2.54
C ASN A 16 29.22 -12.33 -2.07
N LYS A 17 29.26 -11.34 -2.95
CA LYS A 17 29.58 -9.96 -2.58
C LYS A 17 28.29 -9.19 -2.27
N PRO A 18 28.08 -8.75 -1.03
CA PRO A 18 26.88 -7.99 -0.69
C PRO A 18 26.92 -6.65 -1.42
N SER A 19 25.89 -6.37 -2.21
CA SER A 19 25.78 -5.11 -2.94
C SER A 19 25.72 -3.94 -1.95
N SER A 20 26.62 -2.96 -2.10
CA SER A 20 26.74 -1.78 -1.24
C SER A 20 25.50 -0.87 -1.21
N ASN A 21 24.49 -1.16 -2.03
CA ASN A 21 23.25 -0.39 -2.14
C ASN A 21 22.01 -1.13 -1.59
N ASN A 22 22.20 -2.30 -0.96
CA ASN A 22 21.10 -2.98 -0.26
C ASN A 22 20.91 -2.33 1.11
N ALA A 23 19.87 -1.50 1.23
CA ALA A 23 19.50 -0.84 2.47
C ALA A 23 19.35 -1.84 3.63
N CYS A 24 18.77 -3.02 3.41
CA CYS A 24 18.61 -4.04 4.45
C CYS A 24 19.96 -4.62 4.90
N TYR A 25 20.91 -4.85 3.98
CA TYR A 25 22.24 -5.34 4.33
C TYR A 25 23.03 -4.29 5.14
N ASN A 26 23.03 -3.05 4.66
CA ASN A 26 23.79 -1.95 5.28
C ASN A 26 23.22 -1.51 6.63
N THR A 27 21.91 -1.68 6.85
CA THR A 27 21.26 -1.21 8.08
C THR A 27 20.94 -2.34 9.06
N VAL A 28 20.45 -3.50 8.61
CA VAL A 28 19.90 -4.54 9.51
C VAL A 28 20.80 -5.76 9.56
N ASP A 29 21.17 -6.36 8.42
CA ASP A 29 21.80 -7.69 8.41
C ASP A 29 23.23 -7.69 8.95
N CYS A 30 23.98 -6.59 8.79
CA CYS A 30 25.34 -6.47 9.33
C CYS A 30 25.37 -6.02 10.81
N HIS A 31 24.30 -5.38 11.30
CA HIS A 31 24.23 -4.78 12.63
C HIS A 31 23.44 -5.60 13.64
N ALA A 32 22.41 -6.33 13.20
CA ALA A 32 21.61 -7.19 14.06
C ALA A 32 22.39 -8.33 14.73
N PRO A 33 23.37 -8.99 14.08
CA PRO A 33 24.19 -10.01 14.74
C PRO A 33 25.17 -9.42 15.76
N LYS A 34 25.67 -8.19 15.51
CA LYS A 34 26.68 -7.53 16.36
C LYS A 34 26.06 -6.86 17.58
N ASN A 35 24.90 -6.22 17.41
CA ASN A 35 24.24 -5.41 18.44
C ASN A 35 22.71 -5.60 18.41
N PRO A 36 22.20 -6.80 18.77
CA PRO A 36 20.77 -7.13 18.63
C PRO A 36 19.84 -6.26 19.48
N ASN A 37 20.34 -5.75 20.61
CA ASN A 37 19.55 -4.95 21.57
C ASN A 37 19.59 -3.44 21.29
N LYS A 38 20.35 -3.00 20.29
CA LYS A 38 20.43 -1.58 19.93
C LYS A 38 19.17 -1.15 19.17
N ILE A 39 18.70 0.07 19.43
CA ILE A 39 17.53 0.64 18.75
C ILE A 39 17.90 0.89 17.27
N ALA A 40 17.06 0.38 16.38
CA ALA A 40 17.23 0.45 14.93
C ALA A 40 16.32 1.53 14.32
N ILE A 41 15.05 1.53 14.70
CA ILE A 41 14.04 2.46 14.19
C ILE A 41 13.24 3.00 15.37
N ILE A 42 13.04 4.31 15.37
CA ILE A 42 12.07 5.00 16.23
C ILE A 42 10.85 5.26 15.35
N ARG A 43 9.73 4.60 15.66
CA ARG A 43 8.45 4.84 15.00
C ARG A 43 7.64 5.79 15.86
N GLU A 44 7.42 6.98 15.38
CA GLU A 44 6.47 7.93 15.96
C GLU A 44 5.12 7.74 15.25
N GLY A 45 4.07 7.47 16.01
CA GLY A 45 2.69 7.40 15.52
C GLY A 45 2.06 8.77 15.36
N ASP A 46 0.84 8.81 14.84
CA ASP A 46 0.11 10.06 14.58
C ASP A 46 -0.31 10.78 15.88
N GLU A 47 -0.27 10.10 17.03
CA GLU A 47 -0.50 10.67 18.36
C GLU A 47 0.83 10.76 19.14
N PRO A 48 1.09 11.87 19.87
CA PRO A 48 2.37 12.10 20.55
C PRO A 48 2.70 11.08 21.67
N ALA A 49 1.77 10.19 22.01
CA ALA A 49 1.98 9.10 22.95
C ALA A 49 2.40 7.75 22.29
N ASP A 50 2.25 7.57 20.97
CA ASP A 50 2.58 6.30 20.28
C ASP A 50 4.00 6.32 19.68
N VAL A 51 5.02 6.48 20.53
CA VAL A 51 6.42 6.31 20.11
C VAL A 51 6.87 4.89 20.43
N ARG A 52 7.33 4.15 19.42
CA ARG A 52 7.83 2.77 19.55
C ARG A 52 9.28 2.68 19.14
N HIS A 53 10.11 2.17 20.04
CA HIS A 53 11.50 1.83 19.75
C HIS A 53 11.58 0.37 19.30
N ILE A 54 12.05 0.14 18.07
CA ILE A 54 12.25 -1.19 17.51
C ILE A 54 13.75 -1.49 17.51
N ILE A 55 14.16 -2.55 18.21
CA ILE A 55 15.56 -3.01 18.28
C ILE A 55 15.95 -3.82 17.04
N TYR A 56 17.22 -3.82 16.67
CA TYR A 56 17.74 -4.54 15.49
C TYR A 56 17.35 -6.02 15.46
N GLY A 57 17.42 -6.72 16.60
CA GLY A 57 17.06 -8.14 16.67
C GLY A 57 15.58 -8.40 16.44
N LYS A 58 14.70 -7.48 16.85
CA LYS A 58 13.26 -7.56 16.58
C LYS A 58 12.96 -7.22 15.12
N LEU A 59 13.61 -6.17 14.61
CA LEU A 59 13.48 -5.75 13.22
C LEU A 59 13.90 -6.88 12.25
N LEU A 60 15.03 -7.55 12.50
CA LEU A 60 15.46 -8.70 11.70
C LEU A 60 14.42 -9.83 11.72
N ARG A 61 13.89 -10.21 12.89
CA ARG A 61 12.85 -11.25 13.00
C ARG A 61 11.55 -10.88 12.29
N ASP A 62 11.17 -9.61 12.33
CA ASP A 62 9.94 -9.13 11.70
C ASP A 62 10.09 -9.01 10.17
N VAL A 63 11.29 -8.68 9.67
CA VAL A 63 11.63 -8.62 8.24
C VAL A 63 11.81 -10.02 7.64
N CYS A 64 12.40 -10.98 8.35
CA CYS A 64 12.61 -12.36 7.90
C CYS A 64 11.33 -13.22 7.80
N ARG A 65 10.13 -12.62 7.86
CA ARG A 65 8.86 -13.36 7.73
C ARG A 65 8.55 -13.80 6.29
N ILE A 66 9.27 -13.26 5.32
CA ILE A 66 9.34 -13.74 3.93
C ILE A 66 10.81 -14.07 3.68
N ASN A 67 11.30 -15.21 4.15
CA ASN A 67 12.70 -15.59 3.94
C ASN A 67 12.78 -16.95 3.25
N PRO A 68 13.57 -17.11 2.17
CA PRO A 68 14.08 -18.42 1.77
C PRO A 68 14.69 -19.14 2.97
N LEU A 69 14.45 -20.44 3.08
CA LEU A 69 15.19 -21.30 4.00
C LEU A 69 16.64 -21.40 3.48
N PRO A 70 17.64 -20.76 4.11
CA PRO A 70 19.01 -20.73 3.60
C PRO A 70 19.55 -22.15 3.55
N GLY A 71 20.02 -22.59 2.38
CA GLY A 71 20.51 -23.96 2.15
C GLY A 71 19.48 -24.97 1.64
N CYS A 72 18.18 -24.64 1.64
CA CYS A 72 17.12 -25.51 1.11
C CYS A 72 16.62 -25.05 -0.27
N THR A 73 16.66 -23.74 -0.55
CA THR A 73 16.28 -23.15 -1.84
C THR A 73 17.39 -22.26 -2.37
N PRO A 74 17.83 -22.40 -3.65
CA PRO A 74 18.81 -21.51 -4.25
C PRO A 74 18.33 -20.06 -4.18
N THR A 75 19.11 -19.19 -3.55
CA THR A 75 18.77 -17.77 -3.41
C THR A 75 19.39 -16.97 -4.56
N LYS A 76 18.59 -16.13 -5.19
CA LYS A 76 19.05 -15.09 -6.12
C LYS A 76 18.86 -13.74 -5.45
N ALA A 77 19.76 -12.79 -5.66
CA ALA A 77 19.60 -11.44 -5.15
C ALA A 77 18.36 -10.76 -5.77
N GLY A 78 17.40 -10.36 -4.94
CA GLY A 78 16.15 -9.71 -5.38
C GLY A 78 14.87 -10.49 -5.11
N PRO A 79 14.68 -11.73 -5.61
CA PRO A 79 13.44 -12.48 -5.41
C PRO A 79 13.27 -13.01 -3.98
N ALA A 80 12.03 -12.97 -3.49
CA ALA A 80 11.60 -13.55 -2.22
C ALA A 80 11.57 -15.10 -2.21
N THR A 81 11.94 -15.76 -3.31
CA THR A 81 11.96 -17.22 -3.51
C THR A 81 10.58 -17.89 -3.42
N HIS A 82 10.42 -18.94 -2.62
CA HIS A 82 9.20 -19.72 -2.46
C HIS A 82 8.45 -19.33 -1.18
N PRO A 83 7.11 -19.47 -1.17
CA PRO A 83 6.33 -19.21 0.03
C PRO A 83 6.63 -20.21 1.15
N PHE A 84 6.53 -19.73 2.39
CA PHE A 84 6.66 -20.55 3.58
C PHE A 84 5.48 -21.54 3.72
N PHE A 85 5.67 -22.59 4.52
CA PHE A 85 4.66 -23.65 4.69
C PHE A 85 3.30 -23.09 5.11
N GLY A 86 2.25 -23.54 4.43
CA GLY A 86 0.86 -23.12 4.67
C GLY A 86 0.48 -21.75 4.06
N ILE A 87 1.43 -21.00 3.51
CA ILE A 87 1.16 -19.76 2.78
C ILE A 87 0.99 -20.08 1.30
N GLN A 88 -0.19 -19.81 0.75
CA GLN A 88 -0.51 -20.02 -0.65
C GLN A 88 -0.68 -18.66 -1.35
N PRO A 89 0.42 -18.02 -1.80
CA PRO A 89 0.34 -16.78 -2.56
C PRO A 89 -0.32 -17.04 -3.92
N VAL A 90 -1.14 -16.09 -4.35
CA VAL A 90 -1.82 -16.09 -5.64
C VAL A 90 -1.64 -14.71 -6.25
N LEU A 91 -1.34 -14.68 -7.55
CA LEU A 91 -1.29 -13.44 -8.31
C LEU A 91 -2.68 -13.18 -8.91
N LEU A 92 -3.23 -12.00 -8.63
CA LEU A 92 -4.50 -11.56 -9.20
C LEU A 92 -4.26 -10.48 -10.25
N ASP A 93 -4.97 -10.59 -11.37
CA ASP A 93 -5.07 -9.49 -12.33
C ASP A 93 -5.91 -8.37 -11.72
N PRO A 94 -5.34 -7.17 -11.53
CA PRO A 94 -6.04 -6.07 -10.89
C PRO A 94 -7.27 -5.56 -11.66
N ALA A 95 -7.42 -5.90 -12.95
CA ALA A 95 -8.58 -5.49 -13.75
C ALA A 95 -9.73 -6.50 -13.69
N SER A 96 -9.42 -7.80 -13.70
CA SER A 96 -10.42 -8.87 -13.82
C SER A 96 -10.65 -9.68 -12.54
N ASP A 97 -9.84 -9.44 -11.50
CA ASP A 97 -9.83 -10.21 -10.25
C ASP A 97 -9.65 -11.73 -10.48
N THR A 98 -9.11 -12.09 -11.66
CA THR A 98 -8.85 -13.48 -12.02
C THR A 98 -7.45 -13.87 -11.61
N LYS A 99 -7.30 -15.16 -11.25
CA LYS A 99 -6.00 -15.73 -10.92
C LYS A 99 -5.13 -15.79 -12.18
N ILE A 100 -3.93 -15.23 -12.08
CA ILE A 100 -2.89 -15.35 -13.10
C ILE A 100 -2.04 -16.59 -12.75
N ASP A 101 -2.05 -17.59 -13.65
CA ASP A 101 -1.26 -18.83 -13.52
C ASP A 101 -0.01 -18.85 -14.42
N LYS A 102 0.23 -17.77 -15.17
CA LYS A 102 1.37 -17.67 -16.09
C LYS A 102 2.64 -17.24 -15.35
N ALA A 103 3.77 -17.81 -15.76
CA ALA A 103 5.08 -17.38 -15.30
C ALA A 103 5.44 -15.99 -15.85
N ASP A 104 6.26 -15.24 -15.10
CA ASP A 104 6.78 -13.90 -15.46
C ASP A 104 5.76 -12.76 -15.59
N GLU A 105 4.57 -12.91 -15.00
CA GLU A 105 3.55 -11.86 -14.95
C GLU A 105 3.62 -11.05 -13.65
N THR A 106 3.23 -9.78 -13.73
CA THR A 106 3.11 -8.87 -12.58
C THR A 106 1.65 -8.59 -12.26
N GLY A 107 1.31 -8.63 -10.97
CA GLY A 107 -0.07 -8.45 -10.51
C GLY A 107 -0.14 -8.15 -9.02
N VAL A 108 -1.36 -8.19 -8.49
CA VAL A 108 -1.59 -7.98 -7.05
C VAL A 108 -1.36 -9.30 -6.34
N LEU A 109 -0.47 -9.27 -5.34
CA LEU A 109 -0.22 -10.43 -4.49
C LEU A 109 -1.36 -10.58 -3.47
N ALA A 110 -2.09 -11.69 -3.58
CA ALA A 110 -3.10 -12.11 -2.61
C ALA A 110 -2.69 -13.45 -1.97
N ILE A 111 -3.31 -13.81 -0.85
CA ILE A 111 -3.10 -15.10 -0.19
C ILE A 111 -4.43 -15.84 -0.19
N LYS A 112 -4.44 -17.07 -0.74
CA LYS A 112 -5.66 -17.85 -0.99
C LYS A 112 -6.43 -18.19 0.28
N SER A 113 -5.72 -18.44 1.38
CA SER A 113 -6.29 -18.93 2.62
C SER A 113 -5.55 -18.35 3.83
N PRO A 114 -6.25 -18.10 4.95
CA PRO A 114 -5.60 -17.64 6.18
C PRO A 114 -4.63 -18.69 6.72
N TRP A 115 -3.57 -18.23 7.40
CA TRP A 115 -2.56 -19.06 8.06
C TRP A 115 -2.56 -18.74 9.58
N PRO A 116 -1.93 -19.57 10.45
CA PRO A 116 -2.11 -19.45 11.90
C PRO A 116 -1.85 -18.05 12.51
N PRO A 117 -0.83 -17.29 12.08
CA PRO A 117 -0.60 -15.92 12.55
C PRO A 117 -1.30 -14.83 11.71
N THR A 118 -2.32 -15.13 10.91
CA THR A 118 -3.10 -14.10 10.20
C THR A 118 -3.88 -13.24 11.21
N ALA A 119 -3.83 -11.91 11.04
CA ALA A 119 -4.62 -10.98 11.86
C ALA A 119 -6.12 -11.32 11.77
N ARG A 120 -6.82 -11.37 12.90
CA ARG A 120 -8.24 -11.75 12.97
C ARG A 120 -9.19 -10.58 12.78
N SER A 121 -8.79 -9.40 13.26
CA SER A 121 -9.56 -8.16 13.20
C SER A 121 -8.68 -6.98 13.59
N ILE A 122 -9.14 -5.77 13.29
CA ILE A 122 -8.68 -4.55 13.96
C ILE A 122 -9.47 -4.39 15.27
N TYR A 123 -8.78 -3.99 16.35
CA TYR A 123 -9.41 -3.79 17.66
C TYR A 123 -10.56 -2.79 17.56
N GLN A 124 -11.74 -3.17 18.08
CA GLN A 124 -12.98 -2.39 18.03
C GLN A 124 -13.45 -1.96 16.63
N ASN A 125 -12.89 -2.49 15.54
CA ASN A 125 -13.27 -2.09 14.19
C ASN A 125 -13.12 -3.24 13.17
N HIS A 126 -14.03 -4.22 13.24
CA HIS A 126 -14.00 -5.38 12.35
C HIS A 126 -14.41 -5.04 10.91
N SER A 127 -15.35 -4.11 10.72
CA SER A 127 -15.78 -3.66 9.40
C SER A 127 -14.60 -3.14 8.57
N ARG A 128 -13.77 -2.29 9.16
CA ARG A 128 -12.55 -1.78 8.50
C ARG A 128 -11.57 -2.88 8.12
N PHE A 129 -11.44 -3.92 8.95
CA PHE A 129 -10.56 -5.05 8.65
C PHE A 129 -11.02 -5.78 7.38
N ILE A 130 -12.32 -6.07 7.28
CA ILE A 130 -12.91 -6.70 6.11
C ILE A 130 -12.76 -5.83 4.86
N ASP A 131 -13.08 -4.54 4.96
CA ASP A 131 -13.03 -3.64 3.80
C ASP A 131 -11.60 -3.40 3.31
N THR A 132 -10.62 -3.38 4.21
CA THR A 132 -9.21 -3.12 3.85
C THR A 132 -8.51 -4.37 3.32
N TYR A 133 -8.68 -5.52 3.98
CA TYR A 133 -7.85 -6.71 3.74
C TYR A 133 -8.59 -7.84 3.03
N VAL A 134 -9.92 -7.86 3.05
CA VAL A 134 -10.72 -8.99 2.52
C VAL A 134 -11.48 -8.61 1.24
N LYS A 135 -12.16 -7.46 1.20
CA LYS A 135 -12.90 -7.01 0.02
C LYS A 135 -12.04 -6.36 -1.07
N GLY A 136 -10.75 -6.15 -0.79
CA GLY A 136 -9.80 -5.53 -1.70
C GLY A 136 -9.96 -4.01 -1.81
N LEU A 137 -8.88 -3.33 -2.20
CA LEU A 137 -8.88 -1.88 -2.39
C LEU A 137 -9.69 -1.51 -3.63
N SER A 138 -10.86 -0.89 -3.43
CA SER A 138 -11.58 -0.23 -4.53
C SER A 138 -11.11 1.21 -4.67
N TRP A 139 -10.47 1.53 -5.79
CA TRP A 139 -10.17 2.92 -6.14
C TRP A 139 -11.47 3.71 -6.30
N GLN A 140 -11.58 4.83 -5.59
CA GLN A 140 -12.65 5.80 -5.78
C GLN A 140 -12.03 7.15 -6.12
N LEU A 141 -12.57 7.81 -7.13
CA LEU A 141 -12.08 9.07 -7.64
C LEU A 141 -13.04 10.19 -7.25
N PHE A 142 -12.53 11.26 -6.65
CA PHE A 142 -13.28 12.50 -6.45
C PHE A 142 -12.77 13.55 -7.42
N HIS A 143 -13.58 13.91 -8.41
CA HIS A 143 -13.22 14.89 -9.43
C HIS A 143 -13.93 16.22 -9.20
N ARG A 144 -13.18 17.32 -9.36
CA ARG A 144 -13.74 18.67 -9.37
C ARG A 144 -13.63 19.23 -10.78
N LEU A 145 -14.77 19.70 -11.29
CA LEU A 145 -14.83 20.41 -12.57
C LEU A 145 -14.29 21.84 -12.44
N LYS A 146 -13.71 22.35 -13.54
CA LYS A 146 -13.41 23.77 -13.65
C LYS A 146 -14.72 24.58 -13.63
N PRO A 147 -14.72 25.82 -13.12
CA PRO A 147 -15.93 26.61 -12.88
C PRO A 147 -16.80 26.89 -14.13
N HIS A 148 -16.26 26.72 -15.34
CA HIS A 148 -16.99 26.89 -16.60
C HIS A 148 -17.21 25.57 -17.37
N ALA A 149 -16.88 24.43 -16.76
CA ALA A 149 -17.07 23.12 -17.36
C ALA A 149 -18.38 22.50 -16.85
N ASN A 150 -19.26 22.12 -17.77
CA ASN A 150 -20.48 21.38 -17.46
C ASN A 150 -20.21 19.88 -17.45
N VAL A 151 -21.04 19.13 -16.72
CA VAL A 151 -21.04 17.67 -16.76
C VAL A 151 -21.53 17.24 -18.14
N SER A 152 -20.67 16.57 -18.92
CA SER A 152 -21.04 15.96 -20.19
C SER A 152 -21.44 14.50 -19.98
N ASP A 153 -22.43 14.04 -20.75
CA ASP A 153 -22.85 12.64 -20.80
C ASP A 153 -21.73 11.79 -21.45
N GLY A 154 -20.76 11.38 -20.65
CA GLY A 154 -19.58 10.63 -21.12
C GLY A 154 -18.30 10.89 -20.33
N LEU A 155 -18.27 11.94 -19.49
CA LEU A 155 -17.09 12.33 -18.72
C LEU A 155 -16.48 11.18 -17.91
N ASP A 156 -17.31 10.32 -17.32
CA ASP A 156 -16.84 9.20 -16.51
C ASP A 156 -16.02 8.20 -17.32
N ARG A 157 -16.45 7.93 -18.57
CA ARG A 157 -15.72 7.02 -19.47
C ARG A 157 -14.38 7.62 -19.86
N ASP A 158 -14.35 8.92 -20.17
CA ASP A 158 -13.13 9.63 -20.53
C ASP A 158 -12.13 9.68 -19.38
N LEU A 159 -12.60 9.91 -18.15
CA LEU A 159 -11.77 9.88 -16.95
C LEU A 159 -11.20 8.48 -16.71
N VAL A 160 -12.01 7.43 -16.84
CA VAL A 160 -11.56 6.04 -16.73
C VAL A 160 -10.49 5.73 -17.79
N LEU A 161 -10.73 6.09 -19.05
CA LEU A 161 -9.78 5.86 -20.14
C LEU A 161 -8.46 6.63 -19.92
N THR A 162 -8.55 7.85 -19.42
CA THR A 162 -7.38 8.68 -19.10
C THR A 162 -6.54 8.04 -18.00
N VAL A 163 -7.17 7.58 -16.91
CA VAL A 163 -6.47 6.90 -15.81
C VAL A 163 -5.83 5.59 -16.30
N ARG A 164 -6.55 4.82 -17.11
CA ARG A 164 -6.02 3.60 -17.74
C ARG A 164 -4.82 3.86 -18.62
N LYS A 165 -4.84 4.97 -19.38
CA LYS A 165 -3.76 5.34 -20.29
C LYS A 165 -2.50 5.79 -19.55
N ILE A 166 -2.65 6.56 -18.47
CA ILE A 166 -1.51 7.14 -17.74
C ILE A 166 -0.90 6.14 -16.75
N ILE A 167 -1.74 5.48 -15.96
CA ILE A 167 -1.29 4.62 -14.86
C ILE A 167 -1.37 3.14 -15.25
N GLY A 168 -2.52 2.73 -15.79
CA GLY A 168 -2.77 1.36 -16.23
C GLY A 168 -4.11 0.80 -15.77
N PRO A 169 -4.48 -0.42 -16.21
CA PRO A 169 -5.74 -1.07 -15.86
C PRO A 169 -5.96 -1.26 -14.36
N PHE A 170 -4.90 -1.36 -13.57
CA PHE A 170 -4.97 -1.61 -12.13
C PHE A 170 -5.42 -0.40 -11.30
N ALA A 171 -5.28 0.80 -11.82
CA ALA A 171 -5.67 2.04 -11.16
C ALA A 171 -7.07 2.51 -11.56
N THR A 172 -7.81 1.68 -12.32
CA THR A 172 -9.15 2.01 -12.80
C THR A 172 -10.08 2.29 -11.60
N PRO A 173 -10.66 3.50 -11.48
CA PRO A 173 -11.59 3.80 -10.41
C PRO A 173 -12.89 3.02 -10.58
N LYS A 174 -13.38 2.39 -9.50
CA LYS A 174 -14.67 1.67 -9.48
C LYS A 174 -15.86 2.63 -9.38
N ARG A 175 -15.69 3.77 -8.72
CA ARG A 175 -16.70 4.84 -8.62
C ARG A 175 -16.03 6.20 -8.80
N ILE A 176 -16.69 7.08 -9.53
CA ILE A 176 -16.28 8.47 -9.74
C ILE A 176 -17.35 9.36 -9.11
N HIS A 177 -16.92 10.28 -8.25
CA HIS A 177 -17.76 11.25 -7.58
C HIS A 177 -17.41 12.64 -8.10
N ILE A 178 -18.36 13.30 -8.76
CA ILE A 178 -18.20 14.67 -9.22
C ILE A 178 -18.62 15.60 -8.09
N VAL A 179 -17.66 16.38 -7.60
CA VAL A 179 -17.84 17.25 -6.43
C VAL A 179 -17.57 18.70 -6.81
N ARG A 180 -18.37 19.62 -6.25
CA ARG A 180 -18.17 21.07 -6.43
C ARG A 180 -16.87 21.53 -5.76
N GLU A 181 -16.67 21.14 -4.51
CA GLU A 181 -15.50 21.49 -3.70
C GLU A 181 -15.07 20.30 -2.82
N HIS A 182 -13.79 19.92 -2.90
CA HIS A 182 -13.18 19.00 -1.93
C HIS A 182 -13.05 19.62 -0.53
N PRO A 183 -13.18 18.83 0.55
CA PRO A 183 -12.93 19.30 1.90
C PRO A 183 -11.45 19.63 2.07
N LYS A 184 -11.15 20.91 2.31
CA LYS A 184 -9.81 21.43 2.49
C LYS A 184 -9.64 22.02 3.88
N THR A 185 -8.42 21.95 4.40
CA THR A 185 -8.02 22.70 5.59
C THR A 185 -7.89 24.20 5.28
N CYS A 186 -7.74 25.03 6.31
CA CYS A 186 -7.35 26.43 6.16
C CYS A 186 -6.02 26.61 5.40
N SER A 187 -5.14 25.60 5.38
CA SER A 187 -3.90 25.55 4.59
C SER A 187 -4.08 25.01 3.16
N SER A 188 -5.32 24.82 2.70
CA SER A 188 -5.68 24.26 1.38
C SER A 188 -5.32 22.78 1.15
N GLU A 189 -4.96 22.04 2.19
CA GLU A 189 -4.69 20.61 2.09
C GLU A 189 -5.99 19.79 2.05
N ILE A 190 -6.07 18.82 1.14
CA ILE A 190 -7.26 17.98 1.00
C ILE A 190 -7.32 16.98 2.15
N VAL A 191 -8.40 17.03 2.93
CA VAL A 191 -8.60 16.15 4.09
C VAL A 191 -9.15 14.79 3.64
N ARG A 192 -8.28 13.95 3.08
CA ARG A 192 -8.63 12.61 2.57
C ARG A 192 -9.29 11.70 3.60
N ARG A 193 -8.97 11.91 4.89
CA ARG A 193 -9.59 11.18 6.01
C ARG A 193 -11.11 11.25 5.97
N ILE A 194 -11.67 12.42 5.66
CA ILE A 194 -13.11 12.63 5.64
C ILE A 194 -13.76 11.98 4.43
N LEU A 195 -13.15 12.12 3.25
CA LEU A 195 -13.63 11.45 2.03
C LEU A 195 -13.74 9.93 2.21
N ARG A 196 -12.78 9.31 2.91
CA ARG A 196 -12.84 7.87 3.26
C ARG A 196 -14.02 7.54 4.18
N LYS A 197 -14.30 8.37 5.19
CA LYS A 197 -15.44 8.15 6.09
C LYS A 197 -16.78 8.29 5.38
N ILE A 198 -16.89 9.25 4.46
CA ILE A 198 -18.07 9.44 3.61
C ILE A 198 -18.31 8.19 2.75
N ILE A 199 -17.26 7.66 2.11
CA ILE A 199 -17.37 6.42 1.32
C ILE A 199 -17.86 5.24 2.15
N ASN A 200 -17.41 5.15 3.40
CA ASN A 200 -17.78 4.08 4.32
C ASN A 200 -19.17 4.26 4.95
N GLY A 201 -19.89 5.37 4.67
CA GLY A 201 -21.17 5.68 5.29
C GLY A 201 -21.08 6.14 6.75
N GLU A 202 -19.88 6.45 7.24
CA GLU A 202 -19.62 6.87 8.63
C GLU A 202 -19.81 8.38 8.83
N HIS A 203 -20.96 8.92 8.42
CA HIS A 203 -21.23 10.37 8.45
C HIS A 203 -21.32 10.96 9.87
N ASN A 204 -21.71 10.14 10.85
CA ASN A 204 -21.91 10.60 12.23
C ASN A 204 -20.59 10.67 13.04
N GLN A 205 -19.52 10.04 12.55
CA GLN A 205 -18.24 9.97 13.24
C GLN A 205 -17.15 10.65 12.43
N LEU A 206 -17.37 11.87 11.92
CA LEU A 206 -16.38 12.58 11.11
C LEU A 206 -15.10 12.93 11.89
N GLY A 207 -15.14 12.92 13.23
CA GLY A 207 -14.01 13.27 14.10
C GLY A 207 -13.82 14.79 14.14
N ASP A 208 -12.60 15.26 14.42
CA ASP A 208 -12.32 16.69 14.46
C ASP A 208 -12.45 17.32 13.06
N THR A 209 -13.31 18.33 12.95
CA THR A 209 -13.63 19.11 11.75
C THR A 209 -13.31 20.59 11.92
N SER A 210 -12.71 20.99 13.04
CA SER A 210 -12.40 22.39 13.37
C SER A 210 -11.39 23.04 12.42
N THR A 211 -10.54 22.23 11.78
CA THR A 211 -9.47 22.67 10.88
C THR A 211 -9.91 22.89 9.42
N LEU A 212 -11.18 22.65 9.10
CA LEU A 212 -11.70 22.77 7.75
C LEU A 212 -12.05 24.21 7.41
N ALA A 213 -11.70 24.62 6.19
CA ALA A 213 -11.99 25.96 5.69
C ALA A 213 -13.51 26.17 5.46
N ASP A 214 -14.22 25.13 5.04
CA ASP A 214 -15.65 25.19 4.75
C ASP A 214 -16.33 23.87 5.12
N LEU A 215 -17.39 23.97 5.94
CA LEU A 215 -18.22 22.84 6.39
C LEU A 215 -19.42 22.61 5.45
N SER A 216 -19.77 23.58 4.61
CA SER A 216 -20.91 23.51 3.68
C SER A 216 -20.70 22.53 2.53
N VAL A 217 -19.45 22.09 2.32
CA VAL A 217 -19.10 21.11 1.27
C VAL A 217 -19.63 19.70 1.59
N PHE A 218 -19.90 19.37 2.85
CA PHE A 218 -20.28 18.00 3.23
C PHE A 218 -21.60 17.50 2.64
N PRO A 219 -22.73 18.23 2.76
CA PRO A 219 -23.98 17.80 2.15
C PRO A 219 -23.88 17.58 0.64
N SER A 220 -23.01 18.35 -0.04
CA SER A 220 -22.82 18.23 -1.48
C SER A 220 -22.07 16.97 -1.94
N ILE A 221 -21.33 16.32 -1.04
CA ILE A 221 -20.53 15.12 -1.33
C ILE A 221 -21.29 13.83 -0.99
N VAL A 222 -22.28 13.92 -0.10
CA VAL A 222 -23.05 12.77 0.41
C VAL A 222 -24.24 12.40 -0.50
N SER A 223 -24.53 13.22 -1.52
CA SER A 223 -25.64 13.01 -2.47
C SER A 223 -25.42 11.86 -3.45
#